data_AF-A0A560FVU6-F1
#
_entry.id   AF-A0A560FVU6-F1
#
_cell.length_a   1.000
_cell.length_b   1.000
_cell.length_c   1.000
_cell.angle_alpha   90.00
_cell.angle_beta   90.00
_cell.angle_gamma   90.00
#
_symmetry.space_group_name_H-M   'P 1'
#
loop_
_entity.id
_entity.type
_entity.pdbx_description
1 polymer ?
#
loop_
_entity_poly.entity_id
_entity_poly.type
_entity_poly.pdbx_seq_one_letter_code
_entity_poly.pdbx_strand_id
1 'polypeptide(L)'
;MLTPEQIRSARSMMGWTQAELAYRCGLSTTSLNNIERGLTTPRDVTVNAIRRAFEEEGLAFIPASGTLGPGVRLCFSTPPAVIGGHPVIRPEGLSSDRVCRLLGEAVQEPGCQSLRLFLLPNSVPGAHYKYTLNALLEFDDRCLLTDRSTLYLALDNLRRMAEVLAVYDAALKGRQLTEFVRAPLPQDTEPLEAAEALDLIRKQPVDKLVDFEQLEALGRAYPALVTTDAEWF
;
A
#
# COMPACT_ATOMS: atom_id res chain seq x y z
N MET A 1 -25.73 -2.67 4.52
CA MET A 1 -25.50 -4.13 4.66
C MET A 1 -24.63 -4.58 3.51
N LEU A 2 -23.67 -5.47 3.74
CA LEU A 2 -22.83 -6.04 2.68
C LEU A 2 -23.59 -7.19 1.99
N THR A 3 -23.68 -7.19 0.66
CA THR A 3 -24.44 -8.20 -0.10
C THR A 3 -23.54 -9.34 -0.60
N PRO A 4 -24.07 -10.57 -0.78
CA PRO A 4 -23.33 -11.66 -1.41
C PRO A 4 -22.76 -11.28 -2.79
N GLU A 5 -23.52 -10.51 -3.57
CA GLU A 5 -23.11 -9.98 -4.88
C GLU A 5 -21.85 -9.11 -4.74
N GLN A 6 -21.86 -8.16 -3.81
CA GLN A 6 -20.69 -7.31 -3.55
C GLN A 6 -19.47 -8.12 -3.11
N ILE A 7 -19.64 -9.16 -2.30
CA ILE A 7 -18.53 -10.02 -1.87
C ILE A 7 -17.92 -10.74 -3.08
N ARG A 8 -18.75 -11.36 -3.93
CA ARG A 8 -18.27 -12.04 -5.15
C ARG A 8 -17.61 -11.07 -6.13
N SER A 9 -18.18 -9.89 -6.34
CA SER A 9 -17.60 -8.85 -7.20
C SER A 9 -16.27 -8.34 -6.66
N ALA A 10 -16.19 -8.03 -5.36
CA ALA A 10 -14.95 -7.61 -4.72
C ALA A 10 -13.87 -8.69 -4.85
N ARG A 11 -14.22 -9.94 -4.57
CA ARG A 11 -13.31 -11.08 -4.71
C ARG A 11 -12.78 -11.22 -6.14
N SER A 12 -13.63 -11.05 -7.14
CA SER A 12 -13.24 -11.06 -8.55
C SER A 12 -12.27 -9.92 -8.90
N MET A 13 -12.54 -8.70 -8.42
CA MET A 13 -11.67 -7.53 -8.66
C MET A 13 -10.29 -7.70 -8.01
N MET A 14 -10.23 -8.40 -6.87
CA MET A 14 -8.99 -8.69 -6.19
C MET A 14 -8.23 -9.91 -6.75
N GLY A 15 -8.86 -10.70 -7.63
CA GLY A 15 -8.30 -11.97 -8.11
C GLY A 15 -8.21 -13.04 -7.02
N TRP A 16 -8.99 -12.92 -5.95
CA TRP A 16 -8.91 -13.83 -4.81
C TRP A 16 -9.78 -15.09 -4.99
N THR A 17 -9.30 -16.20 -4.45
CA THR A 17 -10.13 -17.42 -4.31
C THR A 17 -11.01 -17.30 -3.07
N GLN A 18 -12.04 -18.15 -2.96
CA GLN A 18 -12.83 -18.23 -1.72
C GLN A 18 -11.95 -18.64 -0.53
N ALA A 19 -10.98 -19.53 -0.73
CA ALA A 19 -10.06 -19.95 0.32
C ALA A 19 -9.20 -18.77 0.82
N GLU A 20 -8.71 -17.94 -0.10
CA GLU A 20 -7.92 -16.75 0.24
C GLU A 20 -8.72 -15.73 1.05
N LEU A 21 -9.93 -15.39 0.59
CA LEU A 21 -10.80 -14.46 1.34
C LEU A 21 -11.18 -15.04 2.70
N ALA A 22 -11.50 -16.34 2.77
CA ALA A 22 -11.86 -17.00 4.02
C ALA A 22 -10.69 -16.93 5.02
N TYR A 23 -9.46 -17.22 4.57
CA TYR A 23 -8.25 -17.09 5.36
C TYR A 23 -8.07 -15.66 5.89
N ARG A 24 -8.17 -14.64 5.02
CA ARG A 24 -8.05 -13.22 5.40
C ARG A 24 -9.10 -12.78 6.44
N CYS A 25 -10.29 -13.36 6.39
CA CYS A 25 -11.40 -13.02 7.28
C CYS A 25 -11.44 -13.85 8.57
N GLY A 26 -10.55 -14.85 8.74
CA GLY A 26 -10.64 -15.81 9.83
C GLY A 26 -11.87 -16.73 9.77
N LEU A 27 -12.33 -17.06 8.56
CA LEU A 27 -13.50 -17.90 8.29
C LEU A 27 -13.08 -19.25 7.69
N SER A 28 -13.96 -20.24 7.79
CA SER A 28 -13.83 -21.44 6.96
C SER A 28 -14.28 -21.16 5.53
N THR A 29 -13.66 -21.81 4.55
CA THR A 29 -14.07 -21.71 3.13
C THR A 29 -15.54 -22.09 2.93
N THR A 30 -16.04 -23.08 3.67
CA THR A 30 -17.45 -23.50 3.63
C THR A 30 -18.38 -22.40 4.13
N SER A 31 -18.03 -21.74 5.25
CA SER A 31 -18.81 -20.63 5.78
C SER A 31 -18.85 -19.46 4.79
N LEU A 32 -17.71 -19.11 4.19
CA LEU A 32 -17.66 -18.07 3.16
C LEU A 32 -18.51 -18.44 1.94
N ASN A 33 -18.44 -19.68 1.46
CA ASN A 33 -19.24 -20.14 0.33
C ASN A 33 -20.75 -20.05 0.62
N ASN A 34 -21.19 -20.41 1.82
CA ASN A 34 -22.60 -20.28 2.23
C ASN A 34 -23.04 -18.81 2.28
N ILE A 35 -22.18 -17.91 2.76
CA ILE A 35 -22.42 -16.45 2.75
C ILE A 35 -22.52 -15.95 1.31
N GLU A 36 -21.55 -16.29 0.44
CA GLU A 36 -21.55 -15.89 -0.97
C GLU A 36 -22.75 -16.45 -1.74
N ARG A 37 -23.35 -17.55 -1.32
CA ARG A 37 -24.57 -18.11 -1.93
C ARG A 37 -25.87 -17.59 -1.31
N GLY A 38 -25.80 -16.76 -0.28
CA GLY A 38 -26.97 -16.28 0.46
C GLY A 38 -27.68 -17.37 1.27
N LEU A 39 -27.01 -18.48 1.57
CA LEU A 39 -27.58 -19.60 2.34
C LEU A 39 -27.53 -19.36 3.85
N THR A 40 -26.87 -18.30 4.31
CA THR A 40 -26.74 -17.96 5.73
C THR A 40 -26.61 -16.45 5.90
N THR A 41 -27.22 -15.91 6.94
CA THR A 41 -27.02 -14.52 7.34
C THR A 41 -25.80 -14.42 8.27
N PRO A 42 -24.69 -13.79 7.84
CA PRO A 42 -23.52 -13.63 8.68
C PRO A 42 -23.80 -12.67 9.85
N ARG A 43 -23.11 -12.88 10.97
CA ARG A 43 -23.10 -11.93 12.10
C ARG A 43 -22.36 -10.64 11.68
N ASP A 44 -22.65 -9.52 12.35
CA ASP A 44 -22.00 -8.24 12.06
C ASP A 44 -20.46 -8.32 12.17
N VAL A 45 -19.94 -9.07 13.13
CA VAL A 45 -18.49 -9.32 13.26
C VAL A 45 -17.90 -9.95 11.99
N THR A 46 -18.61 -10.93 11.40
CA THR A 46 -18.20 -11.58 10.16
C THR A 46 -18.30 -10.63 8.96
N VAL A 47 -19.38 -9.85 8.89
CA VAL A 47 -19.54 -8.84 7.82
C VAL A 47 -18.43 -7.80 7.89
N ASN A 48 -18.07 -7.35 9.09
CA ASN A 48 -17.01 -6.37 9.30
C ASN A 48 -15.63 -6.96 8.98
N ALA A 49 -15.38 -8.24 9.30
CA ALA A 49 -14.14 -8.92 8.91
C ALA A 49 -13.99 -9.00 7.39
N ILE A 50 -15.05 -9.40 6.67
CA ILE A 50 -15.05 -9.46 5.21
C ILE A 50 -14.85 -8.07 4.60
N ARG A 51 -15.60 -7.08 5.10
CA ARG A 51 -15.48 -5.69 4.67
C ARG A 51 -14.05 -5.18 4.84
N ARG A 52 -13.49 -5.32 6.04
CA ARG A 52 -12.13 -4.86 6.36
C ARG A 52 -11.08 -5.53 5.49
N ALA A 53 -11.15 -6.84 5.28
CA ALA A 53 -10.19 -7.55 4.44
C ALA A 53 -10.08 -6.95 3.03
N PHE A 54 -11.20 -6.47 2.47
CA PHE A 54 -11.23 -5.81 1.18
C PHE A 54 -10.85 -4.33 1.24
N GLU A 55 -11.38 -3.59 2.22
CA GLU A 55 -11.10 -2.15 2.41
C GLU A 55 -9.61 -1.91 2.67
N GLU A 56 -8.96 -2.80 3.43
CA GLU A 56 -7.51 -2.80 3.65
C GLU A 56 -6.73 -2.99 2.34
N GLU A 57 -7.30 -3.59 1.30
CA GLU A 57 -6.61 -3.73 0.01
C GLU A 57 -7.07 -2.70 -1.02
N GLY A 58 -7.69 -1.62 -0.54
CA GLY A 58 -8.12 -0.49 -1.36
C GLY A 58 -9.46 -0.66 -2.02
N LEU A 59 -10.31 -1.58 -1.56
CA LEU A 59 -11.64 -1.74 -2.14
C LEU A 59 -12.69 -1.06 -1.28
N ALA A 60 -13.40 -0.09 -1.83
CA ALA A 60 -14.56 0.51 -1.19
C ALA A 60 -15.86 -0.15 -1.63
N PHE A 61 -16.74 -0.43 -0.67
CA PHE A 61 -18.12 -0.85 -0.94
C PHE A 61 -19.03 0.37 -1.08
N ILE A 62 -19.76 0.42 -2.20
CA ILE A 62 -20.71 1.49 -2.49
C ILE A 62 -22.11 1.00 -2.11
N PRO A 63 -22.81 1.66 -1.18
CA PRO A 63 -24.20 1.32 -0.87
C PRO A 63 -25.11 1.68 -2.04
N ALA A 64 -26.27 1.01 -2.13
CA ALA A 64 -27.32 1.44 -3.04
C ALA A 64 -27.77 2.87 -2.69
N SER A 65 -28.03 3.70 -3.70
CA SER A 65 -28.44 5.10 -3.52
C SER A 65 -29.36 5.54 -4.65
N GLY A 66 -30.56 6.01 -4.30
CA GLY A 66 -31.58 6.40 -5.28
C GLY A 66 -31.92 5.25 -6.23
N THR A 67 -31.68 5.45 -7.53
CA THR A 67 -31.88 4.44 -8.58
C THR A 67 -30.67 3.54 -8.83
N LEU A 68 -29.57 3.72 -8.09
CA LEU A 68 -28.33 2.96 -8.24
C LEU A 68 -28.27 1.82 -7.22
N GLY A 69 -28.00 0.61 -7.71
CA GLY A 69 -27.77 -0.58 -6.88
C GLY A 69 -26.43 -0.54 -6.13
N PRO A 70 -26.17 -1.51 -5.24
CA PRO A 70 -24.91 -1.61 -4.52
C PRO A 70 -23.75 -1.93 -5.47
N GLY A 71 -22.55 -1.48 -5.13
CA GLY A 71 -21.36 -1.66 -5.95
C GLY A 71 -20.07 -1.84 -5.16
N VAL A 72 -18.97 -2.00 -5.88
CA VAL A 72 -17.60 -2.10 -5.37
C VAL A 72 -16.67 -1.28 -6.25
N ARG A 73 -15.63 -0.66 -5.68
CA ARG A 73 -14.68 0.20 -6.39
C ARG A 73 -13.28 0.07 -5.81
N LEU A 74 -12.26 0.05 -6.67
CA LEU A 74 -10.87 0.24 -6.24
C LEU A 74 -10.60 1.72 -5.99
N CYS A 75 -10.07 2.03 -4.81
CA CYS A 75 -9.58 3.33 -4.41
C CYS A 75 -8.14 3.48 -4.92
N PHE A 76 -7.97 4.49 -5.77
CA PHE A 76 -6.68 5.13 -6.00
C PHE A 76 -6.83 6.56 -5.51
N SER A 77 -5.73 7.30 -5.28
CA SER A 77 -5.83 8.77 -5.25
C SER A 77 -6.61 9.21 -6.48
N THR A 78 -7.85 9.66 -6.28
CA THR A 78 -8.66 10.13 -7.38
C THR A 78 -9.21 11.51 -7.06
N PRO A 79 -9.05 12.48 -7.99
CA PRO A 79 -8.32 12.32 -9.26
C PRO A 79 -6.79 12.23 -9.09
N PRO A 80 -6.08 11.49 -9.95
CA PRO A 80 -4.64 11.65 -10.08
C PRO A 80 -4.34 13.12 -10.36
N ALA A 81 -3.38 13.70 -9.62
CA ALA A 81 -2.93 15.05 -9.93
C ALA A 81 -2.16 15.03 -11.26
N VAL A 82 -2.23 16.11 -12.05
CA VAL A 82 -1.43 16.24 -13.28
C VAL A 82 -0.35 17.28 -13.03
N ILE A 83 0.92 16.87 -13.13
CA ILE A 83 2.08 17.74 -12.88
C ILE A 83 3.00 17.68 -14.09
N GLY A 84 3.23 18.83 -14.72
CA GLY A 84 4.02 18.90 -15.95
C GLY A 84 3.46 18.08 -17.11
N GLY A 85 2.15 17.79 -17.12
CA GLY A 85 1.50 16.93 -18.11
C GLY A 85 1.47 15.44 -17.75
N HIS A 86 2.09 15.05 -16.63
CA HIS A 86 2.17 13.65 -16.19
C HIS A 86 1.22 13.39 -15.01
N PRO A 87 0.36 12.35 -15.06
CA PRO A 87 -0.45 11.96 -13.92
C PRO A 87 0.41 11.47 -12.76
N VAL A 88 -0.05 11.76 -11.54
CA VAL A 88 0.61 11.35 -10.30
C VAL A 88 -0.40 10.59 -9.46
N ILE A 89 -0.06 9.34 -9.19
CA ILE A 89 -0.89 8.38 -8.47
C ILE A 89 -0.31 8.23 -7.06
N ARG A 90 -1.11 8.57 -6.05
CA ARG A 90 -0.85 8.50 -4.61
C ARG A 90 -1.81 7.52 -3.90
N PRO A 91 -1.63 6.20 -4.02
CA PRO A 91 -2.54 5.25 -3.39
C PRO A 91 -2.74 5.57 -1.90
N GLU A 92 -3.99 5.57 -1.45
CA GLU A 92 -4.39 5.90 -0.08
C GLU A 92 -5.23 4.77 0.50
N GLY A 93 -4.94 4.39 1.75
CA GLY A 93 -5.66 3.33 2.45
C GLY A 93 -5.38 1.92 1.92
N LEU A 94 -4.27 1.71 1.19
CA LEU A 94 -3.86 0.38 0.73
C LEU A 94 -2.98 -0.33 1.77
N SER A 95 -3.14 -1.64 1.88
CA SER A 95 -2.27 -2.52 2.66
C SER A 95 -0.88 -2.52 2.05
N SER A 96 0.13 -2.69 2.89
CA SER A 96 1.51 -2.83 2.41
C SER A 96 1.68 -4.00 1.44
N ASP A 97 1.00 -5.13 1.64
CA ASP A 97 0.98 -6.24 0.67
C ASP A 97 0.53 -5.76 -0.72
N ARG A 98 -0.54 -4.96 -0.77
CA ARG A 98 -1.09 -4.45 -2.02
C ARG A 98 -0.15 -3.45 -2.66
N VAL A 99 0.41 -2.52 -1.89
CA VAL A 99 1.36 -1.54 -2.41
C VAL A 99 2.61 -2.24 -2.95
N CYS A 100 3.19 -3.19 -2.23
CA CYS A 100 4.34 -3.98 -2.70
C CYS A 100 4.03 -4.72 -4.01
N ARG A 101 2.84 -5.34 -4.12
CA ARG A 101 2.40 -6.01 -5.36
C ARG A 101 2.28 -5.02 -6.52
N LEU A 102 1.59 -3.89 -6.30
CA LEU A 102 1.42 -2.84 -7.30
C LEU A 102 2.76 -2.28 -7.76
N LEU A 103 3.72 -2.07 -6.84
CA LEU A 103 5.06 -1.61 -7.19
C LEU A 103 5.80 -2.67 -8.00
N GLY A 104 5.76 -3.94 -7.59
CA GLY A 104 6.41 -5.03 -8.32
C GLY A 104 5.89 -5.18 -9.75
N GLU A 105 4.57 -5.04 -9.94
CA GLU A 105 3.93 -5.00 -11.26
C GLU A 105 4.35 -3.74 -12.04
N ALA A 106 4.21 -2.56 -11.44
CA ALA A 106 4.46 -1.26 -12.07
C ALA A 106 5.93 -1.09 -12.51
N VAL A 107 6.89 -1.55 -11.71
CA VAL A 107 8.32 -1.51 -12.05
C VAL A 107 8.62 -2.29 -13.35
N GLN A 108 7.85 -3.34 -13.65
CA GLN A 108 8.02 -4.14 -14.87
C GLN A 108 7.31 -3.55 -16.09
N GLU A 109 6.51 -2.49 -15.91
CA GLU A 109 5.79 -1.90 -17.02
C GLU A 109 6.72 -1.11 -17.96
N PRO A 110 6.43 -1.08 -19.27
CA PRO A 110 7.17 -0.26 -20.21
C PRO A 110 7.17 1.22 -19.80
N GLY A 111 8.32 1.87 -19.93
CA GLY A 111 8.50 3.28 -19.61
C GLY A 111 8.83 3.57 -18.15
N CYS A 112 8.88 2.57 -17.25
CA CYS A 112 9.41 2.77 -15.89
C CYS A 112 10.92 3.06 -15.96
N GLN A 113 11.32 4.25 -15.53
CA GLN A 113 12.71 4.73 -15.59
C GLN A 113 13.46 4.50 -14.28
N SER A 114 12.82 4.80 -13.15
CA SER A 114 13.47 4.79 -11.84
C SER A 114 12.57 4.25 -10.73
N LEU A 115 13.20 3.67 -9.72
CA LEU A 115 12.63 3.35 -8.42
C LEU A 115 13.44 4.11 -7.37
N ARG A 116 12.81 5.08 -6.70
CA ARG A 116 13.39 5.80 -5.57
C ARG A 116 12.69 5.42 -4.28
N LEU A 117 13.46 4.98 -3.30
CA LEU A 117 12.97 4.66 -1.96
C LEU A 117 13.31 5.77 -0.96
N PHE A 118 12.39 6.10 -0.07
CA PHE A 118 12.59 7.17 0.91
C PHE A 118 11.81 6.89 2.18
N LEU A 119 12.20 7.57 3.26
CA LEU A 119 11.59 7.41 4.57
C LEU A 119 10.67 8.58 4.91
N LEU A 120 9.48 8.27 5.40
CA LEU A 120 8.53 9.24 5.96
C LEU A 120 8.38 9.05 7.46
N PRO A 121 8.22 10.13 8.25
CA PRO A 121 7.84 10.01 9.65
C PRO A 121 6.58 9.16 9.78
N ASN A 122 6.57 8.25 10.75
CA ASN A 122 5.38 7.46 11.03
C ASN A 122 4.43 8.29 11.90
N SER A 123 3.31 8.71 11.31
CA SER A 123 2.27 9.50 11.96
C SER A 123 1.27 8.65 12.77
N VAL A 124 1.37 7.31 12.72
CA VAL A 124 0.43 6.40 13.38
C VAL A 124 0.71 6.32 14.90
N PRO A 125 -0.28 6.66 15.77
CA PRO A 125 -0.13 6.52 17.21
C PRO A 125 0.16 5.07 17.63
N GLY A 126 1.13 4.88 18.54
CA GLY A 126 1.52 3.55 19.02
C GLY A 126 2.35 2.73 18.02
N ALA A 127 2.84 3.34 16.94
CA ALA A 127 3.68 2.64 15.98
C ALA A 127 5.00 2.15 16.57
N HIS A 128 5.36 0.92 16.22
CA HIS A 128 6.63 0.31 16.61
C HIS A 128 7.84 0.98 15.93
N TYR A 129 7.67 1.65 14.78
CA TYR A 129 8.76 2.28 14.03
C TYR A 129 8.54 3.77 13.84
N LYS A 130 9.61 4.56 13.98
CA LYS A 130 9.60 6.01 13.81
C LYS A 130 9.40 6.46 12.36
N TYR A 131 9.72 5.60 11.40
CA TYR A 131 9.63 5.90 9.98
C TYR A 131 9.05 4.73 9.21
N THR A 132 8.43 5.04 8.08
CA THR A 132 7.96 4.07 7.09
C THR A 132 8.75 4.22 5.79
N LEU A 133 8.91 3.11 5.07
CA LEU A 133 9.53 3.12 3.74
C LEU A 133 8.44 3.44 2.71
N ASN A 134 8.79 4.24 1.71
CA ASN A 134 7.88 4.62 0.64
C ASN A 134 8.64 4.65 -0.68
N ALA A 135 7.92 4.59 -1.78
CA ALA A 135 8.49 4.51 -3.11
C ALA A 135 7.94 5.61 -4.02
N LEU A 136 8.81 6.12 -4.88
CA LEU A 136 8.48 6.91 -6.05
C LEU A 136 8.97 6.15 -7.28
N LEU A 137 8.06 5.77 -8.17
CA LEU A 137 8.39 5.31 -9.52
C LEU A 137 8.15 6.45 -10.49
N GLU A 138 9.13 6.69 -11.35
CA GLU A 138 9.02 7.65 -12.45
C GLU A 138 8.92 6.90 -13.78
N PHE A 139 7.91 7.27 -14.56
CA PHE A 139 7.68 6.79 -15.91
C PHE A 139 7.86 7.92 -16.91
N ASP A 140 7.97 7.58 -18.19
CA ASP A 140 7.92 8.55 -19.29
C ASP A 140 6.63 9.40 -19.27
N ASP A 141 5.51 8.84 -18.81
CA ASP A 141 4.19 9.45 -18.92
C ASP A 141 3.51 9.76 -17.59
N ARG A 142 3.97 9.22 -16.46
CA ARG A 142 3.34 9.36 -15.13
C ARG A 142 4.32 9.16 -13.98
N CYS A 143 3.83 9.36 -12.75
CA CYS A 143 4.53 8.96 -11.54
C CYS A 143 3.60 8.18 -10.60
N LEU A 144 4.16 7.21 -9.87
CA LEU A 144 3.49 6.51 -8.79
C LEU A 144 4.25 6.81 -7.49
N LEU A 145 3.56 7.41 -6.52
CA LEU A 145 4.12 7.86 -5.25
C LEU A 145 3.34 7.22 -4.09
N THR A 146 3.96 6.39 -3.26
CA THR A 146 3.23 5.62 -2.24
C THR A 146 3.13 6.30 -0.88
N ASP A 147 3.29 7.61 -0.80
CA ASP A 147 3.42 8.34 0.46
C ASP A 147 2.14 8.43 1.32
N ARG A 148 1.01 7.91 0.83
CA ARG A 148 -0.26 7.79 1.56
C ARG A 148 -0.67 6.34 1.87
N SER A 149 0.18 5.38 1.50
CA SER A 149 0.01 3.96 1.82
C SER A 149 1.38 3.37 2.09
N THR A 150 1.67 3.12 3.36
CA THR A 150 3.02 2.86 3.83
C THR A 150 3.55 1.50 3.38
N LEU A 151 4.82 1.45 2.97
CA LEU A 151 5.58 0.21 2.88
C LEU A 151 6.24 -0.02 4.25
N TYR A 152 6.04 -1.21 4.81
CA TYR A 152 6.74 -1.57 6.03
C TYR A 152 8.08 -2.22 5.67
N LEU A 153 9.16 -1.51 5.94
CA LEU A 153 10.47 -2.12 6.09
C LEU A 153 10.63 -2.56 7.55
N ALA A 154 10.07 -3.72 7.89
CA ALA A 154 10.12 -4.25 9.25
C ALA A 154 11.22 -5.32 9.34
N LEU A 155 12.36 -4.97 9.93
CA LEU A 155 13.56 -5.82 10.01
C LEU A 155 13.36 -7.10 10.84
N ASP A 156 12.33 -7.14 11.68
CA ASP A 156 11.92 -8.31 12.46
C ASP A 156 10.81 -9.13 11.75
N ASN A 157 10.32 -8.66 10.61
CA ASN A 157 9.27 -9.30 9.83
C ASN A 157 9.81 -9.71 8.45
N LEU A 158 10.33 -10.93 8.39
CA LEU A 158 10.93 -11.51 7.18
C LEU A 158 10.01 -11.46 5.95
N ARG A 159 8.69 -11.59 6.14
CA ARG A 159 7.73 -11.49 5.03
C ARG A 159 7.72 -10.08 4.44
N ARG A 160 7.64 -9.06 5.30
CA ARG A 160 7.66 -7.65 4.88
C ARG A 160 8.96 -7.30 4.17
N MET A 161 10.09 -7.77 4.70
CA MET A 161 11.38 -7.60 4.03
C MET A 161 11.39 -8.25 2.65
N ALA A 162 10.89 -9.49 2.53
CA ALA A 162 10.86 -10.21 1.26
C ALA A 162 9.99 -9.51 0.20
N GLU A 163 8.88 -8.88 0.60
CA GLU A 163 8.02 -8.09 -0.30
C GLU A 163 8.76 -6.87 -0.85
N VAL A 164 9.46 -6.11 -0.01
CA VAL A 164 10.25 -4.94 -0.45
C VAL A 164 11.45 -5.39 -1.30
N LEU A 165 12.12 -6.48 -0.92
CA LEU A 165 13.21 -7.08 -1.71
C LEU A 165 12.74 -7.50 -3.10
N ALA A 166 11.54 -8.07 -3.22
CA ALA A 166 10.98 -8.45 -4.51
C ALA A 166 10.76 -7.25 -5.44
N VAL A 167 10.33 -6.10 -4.91
CA VAL A 167 10.21 -4.84 -5.67
C VAL A 167 11.58 -4.36 -6.13
N TYR A 168 12.58 -4.40 -5.25
CA TYR A 168 13.96 -4.03 -5.58
C TYR A 168 14.56 -4.95 -6.67
N ASP A 169 14.44 -6.26 -6.51
CA ASP A 169 14.93 -7.25 -7.48
C ASP A 169 14.25 -7.10 -8.85
N ALA A 170 12.95 -6.77 -8.85
CA ALA A 170 12.21 -6.46 -10.06
C ALA A 170 12.84 -5.24 -10.77
N ALA A 171 13.15 -4.18 -10.03
CA ALA A 171 13.75 -2.97 -10.58
C ALA A 171 15.17 -3.21 -11.14
N LEU A 172 15.97 -4.03 -10.45
CA LEU A 172 17.29 -4.41 -10.96
C LEU A 172 17.19 -5.21 -12.27
N LYS A 173 16.26 -6.17 -12.34
CA LYS A 173 16.05 -6.99 -13.55
C LYS A 173 15.59 -6.16 -14.74
N GLY A 174 14.70 -5.20 -14.51
CA GLY A 174 14.25 -4.26 -15.53
C GLY A 174 15.26 -3.15 -15.86
N ARG A 175 16.41 -3.12 -15.14
CA ARG A 175 17.48 -2.12 -15.29
C ARG A 175 17.02 -0.69 -15.01
N GLN A 176 16.01 -0.54 -14.15
CA GLN A 176 15.61 0.76 -13.64
C GLN A 176 16.73 1.39 -12.81
N LEU A 177 16.81 2.72 -12.82
CA LEU A 177 17.66 3.44 -11.88
C LEU A 177 17.09 3.26 -10.46
N THR A 178 17.81 2.51 -9.61
CA THR A 178 17.43 2.27 -8.22
C THR A 178 18.19 3.21 -7.28
N GLU A 179 17.45 4.01 -6.53
CA GLU A 179 18.00 5.04 -5.64
C GLU A 179 17.31 5.02 -4.27
N PHE A 180 17.97 5.58 -3.26
CA PHE A 180 17.34 5.86 -1.98
C PHE A 180 17.76 7.21 -1.40
N VAL A 181 16.85 7.83 -0.65
CA VAL A 181 17.13 9.03 0.13
C VAL A 181 17.75 8.62 1.47
N ARG A 182 18.95 9.14 1.78
CA ARG A 182 19.70 8.77 2.99
C ARG A 182 19.05 9.23 4.30
N ALA A 183 18.41 10.38 4.30
CA ALA A 183 17.80 10.97 5.49
C ALA A 183 16.26 10.90 5.37
N PRO A 184 15.53 10.79 6.48
CA PRO A 184 14.09 10.95 6.45
C PRO A 184 13.72 12.31 5.88
N LEU A 185 12.55 12.37 5.23
CA LEU A 185 12.03 13.62 4.74
C LEU A 185 11.86 14.62 5.88
N PRO A 186 12.11 15.93 5.63
CA PRO A 186 12.04 16.97 6.65
C PRO A 186 10.63 17.17 7.23
N GLN A 187 9.58 16.71 6.52
CA GLN A 187 8.19 16.78 6.95
C GLN A 187 7.39 15.63 6.34
N ASP A 188 6.21 15.39 6.90
CA ASP A 188 5.21 14.47 6.34
C ASP A 188 4.66 15.02 5.01
N THR A 189 4.63 14.17 3.98
CA THR A 189 4.11 14.53 2.65
C THR A 189 2.65 14.14 2.45
N GLU A 190 2.07 13.30 3.31
CA GLU A 190 0.67 12.89 3.25
C GLU A 190 -0.31 14.08 3.07
N PRO A 191 -0.23 15.16 3.88
CA PRO A 191 -1.14 16.30 3.78
C PRO A 191 -0.82 17.27 2.63
N LEU A 192 0.34 17.15 1.98
CA LEU A 192 0.78 18.08 0.93
C LEU A 192 0.06 17.81 -0.39
N GLU A 193 -0.03 18.84 -1.24
CA GLU A 193 -0.42 18.65 -2.63
C GLU A 193 0.61 17.81 -3.40
N ALA A 194 0.17 17.12 -4.45
CA ALA A 194 1.05 16.19 -5.17
C ALA A 194 2.31 16.86 -5.74
N ALA A 195 2.21 18.13 -6.16
CA ALA A 195 3.35 18.86 -6.73
C ALA A 195 4.39 19.19 -5.66
N GLU A 196 3.93 19.61 -4.49
CA GLU A 196 4.77 19.95 -3.34
C GLU A 196 5.46 18.71 -2.78
N ALA A 197 4.73 17.60 -2.63
CA ALA A 197 5.28 16.32 -2.19
C ALA A 197 6.41 15.83 -3.13
N LEU A 198 6.18 15.85 -4.45
CA LEU A 198 7.18 15.42 -5.43
C LEU A 198 8.39 16.35 -5.48
N ASP A 199 8.18 17.66 -5.45
CA ASP A 199 9.28 18.64 -5.45
C ASP A 199 10.16 18.43 -4.20
N LEU A 200 9.53 18.23 -3.04
CA LEU A 200 10.22 17.93 -1.80
C LEU A 200 11.06 16.65 -1.90
N ILE A 201 10.50 15.55 -2.43
CA ILE A 201 11.20 14.27 -2.59
C ILE A 201 12.35 14.38 -3.60
N ARG A 202 12.12 15.04 -4.75
CA ARG A 202 13.11 15.17 -5.83
C ARG A 202 14.29 16.06 -5.46
N LYS A 203 14.10 17.01 -4.54
CA LYS A 203 15.18 17.86 -4.02
C LYS A 203 16.11 17.17 -3.03
N GLN A 204 15.73 15.99 -2.52
CA GLN A 204 16.54 15.30 -1.55
C GLN A 204 17.81 14.71 -2.18
N PRO A 205 18.94 14.71 -1.44
CA PRO A 205 20.13 13.99 -1.88
C PRO A 205 19.83 12.48 -1.92
N VAL A 206 20.17 11.87 -3.04
CA VAL A 206 19.98 10.44 -3.27
C VAL A 206 21.30 9.71 -3.46
N ASP A 207 21.31 8.47 -3.03
CA ASP A 207 22.33 7.50 -3.32
C ASP A 207 21.81 6.42 -4.26
N LYS A 208 22.70 5.86 -5.06
CA LYS A 208 22.38 4.63 -5.78
C LYS A 208 22.19 3.48 -4.78
N LEU A 209 21.08 2.77 -4.93
CA LEU A 209 20.83 1.54 -4.21
C LEU A 209 21.41 0.38 -5.01
N VAL A 210 22.59 -0.09 -4.60
CA VAL A 210 23.35 -1.18 -5.22
C VAL A 210 23.19 -2.50 -4.49
N ASP A 211 22.86 -2.45 -3.19
CA ASP A 211 22.63 -3.61 -2.34
C ASP A 211 21.43 -3.35 -1.42
N PHE A 212 20.56 -4.36 -1.28
CA PHE A 212 19.43 -4.29 -0.37
C PHE A 212 19.86 -4.11 1.08
N GLU A 213 21.06 -4.58 1.46
CA GLU A 213 21.64 -4.35 2.79
C GLU A 213 21.76 -2.85 3.14
N GLN A 214 21.85 -1.97 2.14
CA GLN A 214 21.84 -0.52 2.39
C GLN A 214 20.49 -0.05 2.97
N LEU A 215 19.37 -0.62 2.52
CA LEU A 215 18.06 -0.34 3.11
C LEU A 215 17.93 -0.96 4.51
N GLU A 216 18.50 -2.15 4.73
CA GLU A 216 18.51 -2.73 6.07
C GLU A 216 19.31 -1.88 7.05
N ALA A 217 20.51 -1.44 6.66
CA ALA A 217 21.34 -0.54 7.44
C ALA A 217 20.62 0.79 7.73
N LEU A 218 19.91 1.32 6.73
CA LEU A 218 19.06 2.50 6.88
C LEU A 218 17.96 2.24 7.93
N GLY A 219 17.24 1.13 7.84
CA GLY A 219 16.22 0.74 8.81
C GLY A 219 16.77 0.57 10.23
N ARG A 220 17.98 0.03 10.39
CA ARG A 220 18.66 -0.10 11.70
C ARG A 220 19.09 1.25 12.28
N ALA A 221 19.48 2.20 11.43
CA ALA A 221 19.94 3.52 11.85
C ALA A 221 18.81 4.40 12.44
N TYR A 222 17.55 4.08 12.15
CA TYR A 222 16.38 4.81 12.66
C TYR A 222 15.56 3.93 13.61
N PRO A 223 16.07 3.66 14.83
CA PRO A 223 15.55 2.62 15.70
C PRO A 223 14.07 2.82 16.06
N ALA A 224 13.40 1.69 16.29
CA ALA A 224 12.07 1.58 16.85
C ALA A 224 11.89 2.48 18.09
N LEU A 225 10.65 2.94 18.32
CA LEU A 225 10.29 3.36 19.66
C LEU A 225 10.23 2.07 20.49
N VAL A 226 11.19 1.89 21.40
CA VAL A 226 11.00 0.95 22.50
C VAL A 226 9.86 1.54 23.32
N THR A 227 8.65 1.02 23.13
CA THR A 227 7.54 1.28 24.04
C THR A 227 7.87 0.56 25.35
N THR A 228 8.73 1.16 26.18
CA THR A 228 8.59 0.93 27.62
C THR A 228 7.28 1.59 28.00
N ASP A 229 6.34 0.81 28.51
CA ASP A 229 5.06 1.26 29.05
C ASP A 229 5.19 2.62 29.77
N ALA A 230 4.72 3.70 29.14
CA ALA A 230 4.49 5.00 29.78
C ALA A 230 3.71 5.94 28.85
N GLU A 231 2.43 6.12 29.19
CA GLU A 231 1.73 7.41 29.20
C GLU A 231 1.69 8.24 27.91
N TRP A 232 0.61 8.06 27.14
CA TRP A 232 0.02 9.14 26.35
C TRP A 232 -0.93 9.93 27.27
N PHE A 233 -0.60 11.19 27.57
CA PHE A 233 -1.59 12.21 27.97
C PHE A 233 -2.10 12.93 26.72
#